data_AF-A0AAD7R6E0-F1
#
_entry.id   AF-A0AAD7R6E0-F1
#
_cell.length_a   1.000
_cell.length_b   1.000
_cell.length_c   1.000
_cell.angle_alpha   90.00
_cell.angle_beta   90.00
_cell.angle_gamma   90.00
#
_symmetry.space_group_name_H-M   'P 1'
#
loop_
_entity.id
_entity.type
_entity.pdbx_description
1 polymer ?
#
loop_
_entity_poly.entity_id
_entity_poly.type
_entity_poly.pdbx_seq_one_letter_code
_entity_poly.pdbx_strand_id
1 'polypeptide(L)'
;MKQDLCLCLTLLLLVCISVSRSGRFQVVGPADRVVAVAGEDVVLPCYLKPNISAEALEVRWFKQDFLRPVHLYANKMNNEDKQDKSYVGRTQLFREELKAGNTSLKLSGVRVSDNGRYNCFVQDHELRNEY
;
A
#
# COMPACT_ATOMS: atom_id res chain seq x y z
N MET A 1 29.20 -25.07 -27.73
CA MET A 1 29.84 -24.23 -26.70
C MET A 1 29.58 -22.73 -26.87
N LYS A 2 29.95 -22.07 -27.99
CA LYS A 2 29.71 -20.62 -28.17
C LYS A 2 28.22 -20.25 -28.39
N GLN A 3 27.47 -21.10 -29.09
CA GLN A 3 26.05 -20.90 -29.37
C GLN A 3 25.18 -21.11 -28.12
N ASP A 4 25.49 -22.13 -27.32
CA ASP A 4 24.79 -22.46 -26.06
C ASP A 4 24.95 -21.34 -25.02
N LEU A 5 26.12 -20.71 -24.96
CA LEU A 5 26.40 -19.56 -24.10
C LEU A 5 25.60 -18.31 -24.53
N CYS A 6 25.40 -18.13 -25.84
CA CYS A 6 24.61 -17.02 -26.40
C CYS A 6 23.11 -17.19 -26.11
N LEU A 7 22.58 -18.41 -26.24
CA LEU A 7 21.20 -18.74 -25.88
C LEU A 7 20.93 -18.54 -24.39
N CYS A 8 21.87 -18.93 -23.52
CA CYS A 8 21.76 -18.71 -22.08
C CYS A 8 21.77 -17.21 -21.74
N LEU A 9 22.67 -16.44 -22.34
CA LEU A 9 22.78 -15.00 -22.09
C LEU A 9 21.53 -14.23 -22.56
N THR A 10 20.98 -14.58 -23.72
CA THR A 10 19.75 -13.98 -24.24
C THR A 10 18.53 -14.33 -23.38
N LEU A 11 18.44 -15.58 -22.89
CA LEU A 11 17.40 -15.98 -21.96
C LEU A 11 17.49 -15.23 -20.63
N LEU A 12 18.70 -15.09 -20.06
CA LEU A 12 18.94 -14.33 -18.83
C LEU A 12 18.57 -12.85 -18.99
N LEU A 13 18.92 -12.23 -20.12
CA LEU A 13 18.55 -10.84 -20.40
C LEU A 13 17.04 -10.65 -20.51
N LEU A 14 16.31 -11.57 -21.18
CA LEU A 14 14.85 -11.53 -21.26
C LEU A 14 14.20 -11.68 -19.88
N VAL A 15 14.74 -12.56 -19.02
CA VAL A 15 14.31 -12.69 -17.62
C VAL A 15 14.56 -11.40 -16.85
N CYS A 16 15.75 -10.80 -16.92
CA CYS A 16 16.06 -9.54 -16.23
C CYS A 16 15.15 -8.37 -16.66
N ILE A 17 14.83 -8.27 -17.96
CA ILE A 17 13.91 -7.26 -18.49
C ILE A 17 12.48 -7.50 -17.96
N SER A 18 12.04 -8.76 -17.85
CA SER A 18 10.73 -9.08 -17.26
C SER A 18 10.65 -8.78 -15.75
N VAL A 19 11.78 -8.83 -15.05
CA VAL A 19 11.89 -8.56 -13.60
C VAL A 19 11.96 -7.06 -13.29
N SER A 20 12.50 -6.24 -14.19
CA SER A 20 12.70 -4.81 -13.96
C SER A 20 11.50 -3.97 -14.38
N ARG A 21 10.43 -3.97 -13.58
CA ARG A 21 9.29 -3.05 -13.78
C ARG A 21 9.04 -2.19 -12.55
N SER A 22 9.99 -1.31 -12.21
CA SER A 22 9.72 -0.21 -11.28
C SER A 22 8.78 0.79 -11.96
N GLY A 23 7.47 0.56 -11.83
CA GLY A 23 6.45 1.44 -12.35
C GLY A 23 6.42 2.73 -11.53
N ARG A 24 6.69 3.89 -12.15
CA ARG A 24 6.48 5.18 -11.49
C ARG A 24 4.97 5.41 -11.32
N PHE A 25 4.47 5.39 -10.09
CA PHE A 25 3.07 5.67 -9.76
C PHE A 25 2.95 6.89 -8.84
N GLN A 26 1.76 7.49 -8.82
CA GLN A 26 1.36 8.53 -7.88
C GLN A 26 0.34 7.96 -6.92
N VAL A 27 0.38 8.41 -5.66
CA VAL A 27 -0.64 8.10 -4.67
C VAL A 27 -1.62 9.27 -4.61
N VAL A 28 -2.90 9.00 -4.86
CA VAL A 28 -3.96 10.01 -4.98
C VAL A 28 -4.99 9.78 -3.88
N GLY A 29 -5.20 10.80 -3.05
CA GLY A 29 -6.27 10.83 -2.04
C GLY A 29 -7.55 11.50 -2.56
N PRO A 30 -8.57 11.67 -1.69
CA PRO A 30 -9.79 12.38 -2.06
C PRO A 30 -9.51 13.87 -2.34
N ALA A 31 -10.31 14.48 -3.20
CA ALA A 31 -10.26 15.93 -3.46
C ALA A 31 -10.77 16.73 -2.25
N ASP A 32 -11.78 16.20 -1.57
CA ASP A 32 -12.45 16.82 -0.43
C ASP A 32 -12.21 16.06 0.87
N ARG A 33 -12.58 16.69 1.99
CA ARG A 33 -12.51 16.06 3.31
C ARG A 33 -13.54 14.94 3.41
N VAL A 34 -13.12 13.82 3.98
CA VAL A 34 -14.03 12.72 4.34
C VAL A 34 -14.73 13.07 5.66
N VAL A 35 -16.06 13.05 5.66
CA VAL A 35 -16.88 13.24 6.86
C VAL A 35 -17.36 11.88 7.35
N ALA A 36 -17.33 11.67 8.66
CA ALA A 36 -17.74 10.43 9.30
C ALA A 36 -18.63 10.72 10.52
N VAL A 37 -19.57 9.82 10.77
CA VAL A 37 -20.41 9.83 11.98
C VAL A 37 -19.74 8.95 13.04
N ALA A 38 -19.69 9.42 14.28
CA ALA A 38 -19.14 8.64 15.37
C ALA A 38 -19.97 7.35 15.58
N GLY A 39 -19.28 6.22 15.73
CA GLY A 39 -19.88 4.89 15.84
C GLY A 39 -20.06 4.17 14.51
N GLU A 40 -20.00 4.87 13.37
CA GLU A 40 -20.13 4.25 12.04
C GLU A 40 -18.77 3.88 11.44
N ASP A 41 -18.81 3.12 10.34
CA ASP A 41 -17.63 2.82 9.54
C ASP A 41 -17.41 3.93 8.50
N VAL A 42 -16.15 4.26 8.22
CA VAL A 42 -15.76 5.20 7.17
C VAL A 42 -14.72 4.59 6.24
N VAL A 43 -14.73 5.00 4.98
CA VAL A 43 -13.67 4.69 4.02
C VAL A 43 -12.84 5.94 3.75
N LEU A 44 -11.54 5.84 3.97
CA LEU A 44 -10.55 6.85 3.61
C LEU A 44 -9.97 6.50 2.22
N PRO A 45 -10.29 7.27 1.17
CA PRO A 45 -9.90 6.92 -0.19
C PRO A 45 -8.39 7.08 -0.43
N CYS A 46 -7.78 6.13 -1.14
CA CYS A 46 -6.40 6.21 -1.62
C CYS A 46 -6.22 5.29 -2.84
N TYR A 47 -5.68 5.83 -3.93
CA TYR A 47 -5.55 5.11 -5.20
C TYR A 47 -4.20 5.36 -5.86
N LEU A 48 -3.74 4.39 -6.63
CA LEU A 48 -2.56 4.52 -7.47
C LEU A 48 -2.90 5.05 -8.87
N LYS A 49 -2.11 5.99 -9.36
CA LYS A 49 -2.21 6.52 -10.73
C LYS A 49 -0.88 6.37 -11.47
N PRO A 50 -0.82 5.70 -12.63
CA PRO A 50 -1.90 4.92 -13.24
C PRO A 50 -2.32 3.72 -12.38
N ASN A 51 -3.48 3.14 -12.66
CA ASN A 51 -3.99 1.97 -11.94
C ASN A 51 -3.05 0.78 -12.17
N ILE A 52 -2.26 0.44 -11.17
CA ILE A 52 -1.36 -0.71 -11.14
C ILE A 52 -1.68 -1.56 -9.91
N SER A 53 -1.33 -2.85 -9.93
CA SER A 53 -1.54 -3.70 -8.76
C SER A 53 -0.68 -3.24 -7.59
N ALA A 54 -1.31 -3.09 -6.42
CA ALA A 54 -0.67 -2.81 -5.14
C ALA A 54 -0.47 -4.08 -4.29
N GLU A 55 -0.79 -5.27 -4.80
CA GLU A 55 -0.73 -6.53 -4.02
C GLU A 55 0.69 -6.88 -3.57
N ALA A 56 1.71 -6.48 -4.34
CA ALA A 56 3.11 -6.68 -3.97
C ALA A 56 3.72 -5.49 -3.21
N LEU A 57 2.99 -4.38 -3.12
CA LEU A 57 3.50 -3.14 -2.52
C LEU A 57 3.22 -3.11 -1.02
N GLU A 58 4.07 -2.39 -0.28
CA GLU A 58 3.80 -2.01 1.09
C GLU A 58 2.81 -0.83 1.10
N VAL A 59 1.73 -0.94 1.86
CA VAL A 59 0.74 0.12 2.07
C VAL A 59 0.73 0.49 3.55
N ARG A 60 1.05 1.75 3.85
CA ARG A 60 1.06 2.33 5.19
C ARG A 60 0.07 3.47 5.29
N TRP A 61 -0.85 3.36 6.23
CA TRP A 61 -1.67 4.48 6.66
C TRP A 61 -1.15 5.04 7.97
N PHE A 62 -0.95 6.35 8.03
CA PHE A 62 -0.62 7.07 9.25
C PHE A 62 -1.66 8.14 9.52
N LYS A 63 -1.96 8.35 10.80
CA LYS A 63 -2.53 9.61 11.25
C LYS A 63 -1.39 10.60 11.44
N GLN A 64 -1.58 11.86 11.05
CA GLN A 64 -0.60 12.91 11.29
C GLN A 64 -0.22 12.94 12.78
N ASP A 65 1.06 13.15 13.07
CA ASP A 65 1.67 13.19 14.40
C ASP A 65 1.79 11.84 15.14
N PHE A 66 1.45 10.71 14.48
CA PHE A 66 1.61 9.38 15.07
C PHE A 66 2.89 8.70 14.56
N LEU A 67 3.69 8.16 15.49
CA LEU A 67 4.89 7.39 15.16
C LEU A 67 4.57 5.99 14.62
N ARG A 68 3.43 5.43 15.01
CA ARG A 68 2.98 4.11 14.57
C ARG A 68 1.88 4.20 13.51
N PRO A 69 1.88 3.29 12.53
CA PRO A 69 0.85 3.26 11.50
C PRO A 69 -0.52 2.95 12.10
N VAL A 70 -1.54 3.57 11.52
CA VAL A 70 -2.95 3.23 11.70
C VAL A 70 -3.22 1.85 11.10
N HIS A 71 -2.63 1.57 9.93
CA HIS A 71 -2.69 0.29 9.24
C HIS A 71 -1.39 0.01 8.49
N LEU A 72 -0.92 -1.24 8.52
CA LEU A 72 0.27 -1.68 7.79
C LEU A 72 -0.02 -2.97 7.04
N TYR A 73 0.04 -2.89 5.72
CA TYR A 73 0.06 -4.03 4.82
C TYR A 73 1.45 -4.15 4.19
N ALA A 74 2.11 -5.28 4.40
CA ALA A 74 3.44 -5.57 3.85
C ALA A 74 3.60 -7.08 3.73
N ASN A 75 4.44 -7.55 2.79
CA ASN A 75 4.65 -8.99 2.54
C ASN A 75 3.32 -9.74 2.33
N LYS A 76 2.37 -9.10 1.64
CA LYS A 76 1.04 -9.62 1.33
C LYS A 76 0.13 -9.87 2.56
N MET A 77 0.51 -9.41 3.74
CA MET A 77 -0.22 -9.61 5.00
C MET A 77 -0.43 -8.31 5.78
N ASN A 78 -1.45 -8.29 6.65
CA ASN A 78 -1.63 -7.21 7.62
C ASN A 78 -0.63 -7.44 8.76
N ASN A 79 0.03 -6.39 9.22
CA ASN A 79 1.05 -6.45 10.27
C ASN A 79 0.53 -5.71 11.51
N GLU A 80 -0.44 -6.32 12.19
CA GLU A 80 -1.14 -5.69 13.33
C GLU A 80 -0.23 -5.37 14.51
N ASP A 81 0.83 -6.16 14.75
CA ASP A 81 1.78 -5.95 15.84
C ASP A 81 2.53 -4.61 15.76
N LYS A 82 2.65 -4.06 14.54
CA LYS A 82 3.31 -2.78 14.28
C LYS A 82 2.33 -1.61 14.26
N GLN A 83 1.03 -1.86 14.32
CA GLN A 83 0.00 -0.81 14.31
C GLN A 83 -0.12 -0.12 15.67
N ASP A 84 -0.66 1.09 15.65
CA ASP A 84 -1.09 1.71 16.89
C ASP A 84 -2.29 0.94 17.48
N LYS A 85 -2.21 0.64 18.78
CA LYS A 85 -3.19 -0.19 19.50
C LYS A 85 -4.62 0.35 19.41
N SER A 86 -4.80 1.65 19.18
CA SER A 86 -6.13 2.28 19.04
C SER A 86 -6.87 1.88 17.76
N TYR A 87 -6.16 1.29 16.78
CA TYR A 87 -6.66 0.96 15.45
C TYR A 87 -6.62 -0.53 15.10
N VAL A 88 -5.97 -1.36 15.93
CA VAL A 88 -5.97 -2.82 15.79
C VAL A 88 -7.40 -3.35 15.84
N GLY A 89 -7.74 -4.25 14.91
CA GLY A 89 -9.11 -4.80 14.77
C GLY A 89 -10.16 -3.82 14.24
N ARG A 90 -9.81 -2.56 13.99
CA ARG A 90 -10.72 -1.52 13.47
C ARG A 90 -10.40 -1.10 12.04
N THR A 91 -9.31 -1.59 11.45
CA THR A 91 -8.82 -1.11 10.16
C THR A 91 -8.62 -2.24 9.16
N GLN A 92 -9.01 -2.02 7.91
CA GLN A 92 -8.90 -3.02 6.86
C GLN A 92 -8.70 -2.37 5.48
N LEU A 93 -7.82 -2.96 4.65
CA LEU A 93 -7.78 -2.71 3.20
C LEU A 93 -8.72 -3.66 2.45
N PHE A 94 -9.25 -3.20 1.33
CA PHE A 94 -10.05 -4.01 0.39
C PHE A 94 -9.11 -4.90 -0.45
N ARG A 95 -8.87 -6.14 0.00
CA ARG A 95 -7.83 -7.02 -0.57
C ARG A 95 -8.04 -7.29 -2.06
N GLU A 96 -9.28 -7.46 -2.47
CA GLU A 96 -9.69 -7.76 -3.84
C GLU A 96 -9.48 -6.57 -4.79
N GLU A 97 -9.40 -5.36 -4.24
CA GLU A 97 -9.27 -4.10 -4.97
C GLU A 97 -7.82 -3.62 -5.09
N LEU A 98 -6.88 -4.26 -4.36
CA LEU A 98 -5.45 -3.97 -4.47
C LEU A 98 -4.94 -4.22 -5.89
N LYS A 99 -5.46 -5.23 -6.60
CA LYS A 99 -5.11 -5.52 -8.00
C LYS A 99 -5.41 -4.36 -8.96
N ALA A 100 -6.36 -3.50 -8.60
CA ALA A 100 -6.75 -2.32 -9.36
C ALA A 100 -6.05 -1.03 -8.86
N GLY A 101 -5.16 -1.15 -7.87
CA GLY A 101 -4.45 -0.02 -7.28
C GLY A 101 -5.26 0.77 -6.25
N ASN A 102 -6.37 0.22 -5.76
CA ASN A 102 -7.14 0.83 -4.69
C ASN A 102 -6.60 0.38 -3.34
N THR A 103 -6.00 1.32 -2.61
CA THR A 103 -5.38 1.13 -1.29
C THR A 103 -6.16 1.87 -0.20
N SER A 104 -7.46 2.08 -0.42
CA SER A 104 -8.35 2.77 0.50
C SER A 104 -8.48 2.00 1.83
N LEU A 105 -8.60 2.74 2.93
CA LEU A 105 -8.70 2.18 4.27
C LEU A 105 -10.13 2.25 4.78
N LYS A 106 -10.70 1.11 5.15
CA LYS A 106 -11.88 1.07 6.01
C LYS A 106 -11.44 1.26 7.46
N LEU A 107 -12.07 2.19 8.17
CA LEU A 107 -11.96 2.37 9.62
C LEU A 107 -13.34 2.15 10.25
N SER A 108 -13.45 1.14 11.12
CA SER A 108 -14.70 0.76 11.76
C SER A 108 -14.93 1.41 13.12
N GLY A 109 -16.20 1.71 13.39
CA GLY A 109 -16.67 2.28 14.64
C GLY A 109 -15.92 3.56 15.00
N VAL A 110 -15.98 4.56 14.12
CA VAL A 110 -15.25 5.83 14.21
C VAL A 110 -15.44 6.50 15.57
N ARG A 111 -14.36 6.99 16.15
CA ARG A 111 -14.33 7.71 17.44
C ARG A 111 -14.00 9.17 17.19
N VAL A 112 -14.41 10.05 18.10
CA VAL A 112 -14.04 11.48 18.04
C VAL A 112 -12.51 11.66 18.00
N SER A 113 -11.77 10.80 18.70
CA SER A 113 -10.30 10.77 18.70
C SER A 113 -9.69 10.44 17.34
N ASP A 114 -10.44 9.83 16.42
CA ASP A 114 -9.96 9.50 15.08
C ASP A 114 -9.93 10.74 14.18
N ASN A 115 -10.65 11.81 14.52
CA ASN A 115 -10.58 13.06 13.76
C ASN A 115 -9.14 13.56 13.60
N GLY A 116 -8.75 13.88 12.36
CA GLY A 116 -7.44 14.39 12.03
C GLY A 116 -7.06 14.15 10.58
N ARG A 117 -5.82 14.51 10.23
CA ARG A 117 -5.26 14.25 8.90
C ARG A 117 -4.69 12.84 8.85
N TYR A 118 -4.96 12.13 7.76
CA TYR A 118 -4.39 10.83 7.47
C TYR A 118 -3.56 10.89 6.20
N ASN A 119 -2.49 10.09 6.15
CA ASN A 119 -1.61 9.96 4.99
C ASN A 119 -1.52 8.49 4.58
N CYS A 120 -1.62 8.25 3.27
CA CYS A 120 -1.45 6.95 2.64
C CYS A 120 -0.08 6.93 1.94
N PHE A 121 0.79 6.01 2.35
CA PHE A 121 2.08 5.79 1.72
C PHE A 121 2.06 4.42 1.06
N VAL A 122 2.46 4.37 -0.21
CA VAL A 122 2.58 3.12 -0.96
C VAL A 122 3.97 3.06 -1.55
N GLN A 123 4.70 1.99 -1.27
CA GLN A 123 6.07 1.80 -1.76
C GLN A 123 6.32 0.37 -2.19
N ASP A 124 7.27 0.21 -3.11
CA ASP A 124 7.85 -1.09 -3.37
C ASP A 124 8.75 -1.50 -2.20
N HIS A 125 8.73 -2.78 -1.84
CA HIS A 125 9.62 -3.34 -0.82
C HIS A 125 11.06 -3.45 -1.35
N GLU A 126 11.26 -3.56 -2.67
CA GLU A 126 12.58 -3.73 -3.27
C GLU A 126 13.47 -2.48 -3.17
N LEU A 127 12.89 -1.29 -3.00
CA LEU A 127 13.63 -0.03 -2.82
C LEU A 127 14.10 0.23 -1.38
N ARG A 128 13.80 -0.66 -0.43
CA ARG A 128 14.32 -0.52 0.96
C ARG A 128 15.79 -0.97 1.08
N ASN A 129 16.34 -1.68 0.07
CA ASN A 129 17.68 -2.27 0.13
C ASN A 129 18.80 -1.39 -0.46
N GLU A 130 18.56 -0.09 -0.70
CA GLU A 130 19.59 0.84 -1.19
C GLU A 130 20.16 1.79 -0.12
N TYR A 131 19.88 1.56 1.18
CA TYR A 131 20.54 2.25 2.29
C TYR A 131 20.82 1.33 3.48
#